data_AF-G0V304-F1
#
_entry.id   AF-G0V304-F1
#
_cell.length_a   1.000
_cell.length_b   1.000
_cell.length_c   1.000
_cell.angle_alpha   90.00
_cell.angle_beta   90.00
_cell.angle_gamma   90.00
#
_symmetry.space_group_name_H-M   'P 1'
#
loop_
_entity.id
_entity.type
_entity.pdbx_description
1 polymer ?
#
loop_
_entity_poly.entity_id
_entity_poly.type
_entity_poly.pdbx_seq_one_letter_code
_entity_poly.pdbx_strand_id
1 'polypeptide(L)'
;MWTIVRSKQQPSRRRRAASSSCSTSSATPVPAQVSVSGKSVTSEIRALRKAAQALRRLPFVREDVVLPLRRFIGSHSESLMGIEIVALGIGPFLRNESRTGFLQMALLLVVQSECELLARKLAKTRLETSDEEHCRGSTSQSAGVKTIFFDPTAIEVHKKCCANLGIVVEEHNLYGAYTPSGPHVLLIAYLPHIPWILLRNLFVSNLKHSGVATWGGPACSHELEDLPLRRTLVIGNDLNERLCMSSGLLEKMIPFLKFDKLHVCGGNRHASRRSSGSNNDTFEGDDIEEGLMGGSSLGDLGGISKYDVRHAFSDIAVMQLNKECEPLLTSELRRMQIPPIAREGTDVV
;
A
#
# COMPACT_ATOMS: atom_id res chain seq x y z
N MET A 1 -14.47 8.87 9.05
CA MET A 1 -13.53 8.31 8.03
C MET A 1 -12.08 8.78 8.22
N TRP A 2 -11.79 10.09 8.30
CA TRP A 2 -10.41 10.64 8.31
C TRP A 2 -9.85 10.98 9.71
N THR A 3 -10.56 10.65 10.80
CA THR A 3 -10.15 10.94 12.18
C THR A 3 -8.94 10.12 12.63
N ILE A 4 -8.86 8.84 12.25
CA ILE A 4 -7.70 7.97 12.54
C ILE A 4 -6.47 8.44 11.76
N VAL A 5 -6.66 8.79 10.48
CA VAL A 5 -5.64 9.38 9.60
C VAL A 5 -5.14 10.69 10.21
N ARG A 6 -6.05 11.59 10.61
CA ARG A 6 -5.72 12.80 11.38
C ARG A 6 -4.98 12.50 12.68
N SER A 7 -5.38 11.48 13.45
CA SER A 7 -4.77 11.16 14.76
C SER A 7 -3.31 10.71 14.65
N LYS A 8 -2.98 9.91 13.63
CA LYS A 8 -1.61 9.45 13.35
C LYS A 8 -0.75 10.49 12.62
N GLN A 9 -1.38 11.51 12.04
CA GLN A 9 -0.74 12.55 11.24
C GLN A 9 -0.75 13.93 11.91
N GLN A 10 -1.14 14.02 13.18
CA GLN A 10 -1.12 15.29 13.91
C GLN A 10 0.31 15.74 14.22
N PRO A 11 0.64 17.03 14.00
CA PRO A 11 1.91 17.59 14.45
C PRO A 11 2.01 17.56 15.98
N SER A 12 3.24 17.41 16.47
CA SER A 12 3.54 17.30 17.91
C SER A 12 2.92 18.43 18.74
N ARG A 13 2.52 18.11 19.98
CA ARG A 13 1.83 19.01 20.94
C ARG A 13 2.57 20.35 21.14
N ARG A 14 3.92 20.33 21.03
CA ARG A 14 4.80 21.50 21.16
C ARG A 14 4.61 22.53 20.03
N ARG A 15 4.18 22.11 18.83
CA ARG A 15 3.99 22.99 17.67
C ARG A 15 2.58 23.59 17.59
N ARG A 16 1.57 22.91 18.16
CA ARG A 16 0.22 23.48 18.37
C ARG A 16 0.29 24.74 19.23
N ALA A 17 1.09 24.72 20.28
CA ALA A 17 1.32 25.89 21.15
C ALA A 17 1.98 27.07 20.41
N ALA A 18 2.92 26.80 19.51
CA ALA A 18 3.65 27.83 18.75
C ALA A 18 2.83 28.46 17.60
N SER A 19 1.79 27.77 17.12
CA SER A 19 0.89 28.29 16.08
C SER A 19 -0.31 29.04 16.67
N SER A 20 -0.77 28.67 17.87
CA SER A 20 -1.75 29.43 18.64
C SER A 20 -1.20 30.71 19.26
N SER A 21 0.12 30.84 19.44
CA SER A 21 0.75 32.05 20.00
C SER A 21 0.96 33.19 19.01
N CYS A 22 0.67 32.99 17.71
CA CYS A 22 0.86 34.01 16.66
C CYS A 22 -0.44 34.57 16.08
N SER A 23 -1.60 34.29 16.66
CA SER A 23 -2.91 34.71 16.13
C SER A 23 -3.64 35.67 17.09
N THR A 24 -3.07 36.86 17.25
CA THR A 24 -3.79 38.07 17.70
C THR A 24 -3.70 39.13 16.61
N SER A 25 -4.40 38.90 15.50
CA SER A 25 -4.78 39.98 14.58
C SER A 25 -6.09 39.62 13.91
N SER A 26 -7.16 40.27 14.36
CA SER A 26 -8.49 40.25 13.76
C SER A 26 -8.45 40.94 12.40
N ALA A 27 -8.42 40.16 11.33
CA ALA A 27 -8.84 40.60 10.00
C ALA A 27 -9.34 39.37 9.23
N THR A 28 -10.59 39.43 8.76
CA THR A 28 -11.19 38.48 7.83
C THR A 28 -10.31 38.28 6.59
N PRO A 29 -9.86 37.05 6.27
CA PRO A 29 -9.11 36.83 5.05
C PRO A 29 -10.04 36.36 3.92
N VAL A 30 -10.07 37.15 2.86
CA VAL A 30 -10.39 36.70 1.50
C VAL A 30 -9.44 35.55 1.14
N PRO A 31 -9.89 34.46 0.50
CA PRO A 31 -8.99 33.36 0.13
C PRO A 31 -8.09 33.79 -1.02
N ALA A 32 -6.92 34.34 -0.68
CA ALA A 32 -5.83 34.50 -1.63
C ALA A 32 -5.39 33.10 -2.08
N GLN A 33 -5.46 32.81 -3.39
CA GLN A 33 -4.82 31.62 -3.96
C GLN A 33 -3.31 31.72 -3.70
N VAL A 34 -2.85 31.00 -2.67
CA VAL A 34 -1.42 30.90 -2.35
C VAL A 34 -0.75 30.18 -3.52
N SER A 35 0.01 30.93 -4.31
CA SER A 35 0.75 30.39 -5.44
C SER A 35 1.84 29.44 -4.94
N VAL A 36 1.69 28.14 -5.24
CA VAL A 36 2.69 27.13 -4.90
C VAL A 36 3.96 27.36 -5.72
N SER A 37 5.05 27.78 -5.06
CA SER A 37 6.35 27.98 -5.71
C SER A 37 6.95 26.66 -6.22
N GLY A 38 7.31 26.61 -7.50
CA GLY A 38 7.93 25.42 -8.14
C GLY A 38 9.29 25.02 -7.53
N LYS A 39 10.01 25.96 -6.91
CA LYS A 39 11.26 25.67 -6.18
C LYS A 39 11.01 24.81 -4.94
N SER A 40 9.85 24.97 -4.29
CA SER A 40 9.45 24.15 -3.14
C SER A 40 9.16 22.71 -3.57
N VAL A 41 8.33 22.54 -4.61
CA VAL A 41 7.95 21.22 -5.17
C VAL A 41 9.17 20.38 -5.56
N THR A 42 10.13 20.97 -6.27
CA THR A 42 11.34 20.26 -6.71
C THR A 42 12.23 19.83 -5.53
N SER A 43 12.32 20.63 -4.47
CA SER A 43 13.07 20.29 -3.27
C SER A 43 12.43 19.12 -2.51
N GLU A 44 11.10 19.11 -2.39
CA GLU A 44 10.34 18.03 -1.74
C GLU A 44 10.45 16.72 -2.51
N ILE A 45 10.36 16.75 -3.85
CA ILE A 45 10.58 15.57 -4.70
C ILE A 45 11.98 15.00 -4.52
N ARG A 46 13.00 15.87 -4.46
CA ARG A 46 14.38 15.44 -4.21
C ARG A 46 14.50 14.77 -2.85
N ALA A 47 13.88 15.34 -1.81
CA ALA A 47 13.87 14.76 -0.48
C ALA A 47 13.16 13.40 -0.45
N LEU A 48 12.00 13.26 -1.10
CA LEU A 48 11.26 12.00 -1.22
C LEU A 48 12.10 10.92 -1.94
N ARG A 49 12.75 11.27 -3.05
CA ARG A 49 13.63 10.33 -3.78
C ARG A 49 14.82 9.88 -2.92
N LYS A 50 15.44 10.80 -2.19
CA LYS A 50 16.53 10.46 -1.25
C LYS A 50 16.02 9.54 -0.14
N ALA A 51 14.86 9.83 0.42
CA ALA A 51 14.24 9.00 1.44
C ALA A 51 13.88 7.60 0.93
N ALA A 52 13.34 7.51 -0.29
CA ALA A 52 13.05 6.23 -0.94
C ALA A 52 14.33 5.38 -1.14
N GLN A 53 15.43 6.01 -1.57
CA GLN A 53 16.72 5.32 -1.71
C GLN A 53 17.23 4.78 -0.37
N ALA A 54 17.12 5.58 0.69
CA ALA A 54 17.52 5.15 2.04
C ALA A 54 16.61 4.03 2.57
N LEU A 55 15.28 4.16 2.43
CA LEU A 55 14.31 3.13 2.82
C LEU A 55 14.57 1.81 2.10
N ARG A 56 14.88 1.83 0.80
CA ARG A 56 15.18 0.62 0.02
C ARG A 56 16.37 -0.18 0.57
N ARG A 57 17.28 0.44 1.31
CA ARG A 57 18.43 -0.24 1.94
C ARG A 57 18.05 -0.93 3.26
N LEU A 58 16.92 -0.55 3.86
CA LEU A 58 16.49 -1.12 5.13
C LEU A 58 16.10 -2.60 4.96
N PRO A 59 16.50 -3.50 5.89
CA PRO A 59 16.20 -4.93 5.78
C PRO A 59 14.71 -5.22 5.66
N PHE A 60 13.85 -4.62 6.50
CA PHE A 60 12.41 -4.89 6.45
C PHE A 60 11.78 -4.48 5.11
N VAL A 61 12.27 -3.42 4.45
CA VAL A 61 11.78 -3.03 3.12
C VAL A 61 12.18 -4.08 2.09
N ARG A 62 13.42 -4.58 2.13
CA ARG A 62 13.91 -5.59 1.20
C ARG A 62 13.20 -6.94 1.38
N GLU A 63 13.14 -7.41 2.63
CA GLU A 63 12.69 -8.75 2.97
C GLU A 63 11.17 -8.87 3.08
N ASP A 64 10.50 -7.87 3.64
CA ASP A 64 9.08 -7.96 3.97
C ASP A 64 8.18 -7.20 2.98
N VAL A 65 8.74 -6.32 2.12
CA VAL A 65 7.97 -5.58 1.10
C VAL A 65 8.40 -5.97 -0.32
N VAL A 66 9.67 -5.75 -0.66
CA VAL A 66 10.19 -5.93 -2.03
C VAL A 66 10.22 -7.39 -2.43
N LEU A 67 10.62 -8.30 -1.55
CA LEU A 67 10.68 -9.72 -1.85
C LEU A 67 9.28 -10.34 -2.08
N PRO A 68 8.26 -10.12 -1.22
CA PRO A 68 6.89 -10.53 -1.50
C PRO A 68 6.34 -9.93 -2.79
N LEU A 69 6.59 -8.63 -3.06
CA LEU A 69 6.19 -7.97 -4.31
C LEU A 69 6.78 -8.66 -5.54
N ARG A 70 8.09 -8.97 -5.51
CA ARG A 70 8.78 -9.69 -6.59
C ARG A 70 8.20 -11.09 -6.80
N ARG A 71 7.94 -11.83 -5.72
CA ARG A 71 7.34 -13.17 -5.78
C ARG A 71 5.94 -13.12 -6.39
N PHE A 72 5.13 -12.14 -5.97
CA PHE A 72 3.79 -11.93 -6.49
C PHE A 72 3.80 -11.65 -7.99
N ILE A 73 4.59 -10.67 -8.44
CA ILE A 73 4.71 -10.33 -9.87
C ILE A 73 5.29 -11.51 -10.67
N GLY A 74 6.32 -12.17 -10.14
CA GLY A 74 6.94 -13.34 -10.78
C GLY A 74 5.97 -14.50 -10.95
N SER A 75 5.06 -14.72 -10.00
CA SER A 75 4.04 -15.78 -10.11
C SER A 75 2.95 -15.52 -11.16
N HIS A 76 2.96 -14.35 -11.81
CA HIS A 76 2.03 -13.93 -12.85
C HIS A 76 2.75 -13.41 -14.11
N SER A 77 4.06 -13.67 -14.26
CA SER A 77 4.90 -13.03 -15.29
C SER A 77 4.59 -13.47 -16.72
N GLU A 78 4.10 -14.71 -16.91
CA GLU A 78 3.89 -15.30 -18.24
C GLU A 78 2.92 -14.47 -19.07
N SER A 79 1.78 -14.08 -18.49
CA SER A 79 0.74 -13.33 -19.18
C SER A 79 0.69 -11.85 -18.81
N LEU A 80 1.64 -11.31 -18.03
CA LEU A 80 1.56 -9.94 -17.52
C LEU A 80 1.51 -8.88 -18.64
N MET A 81 0.45 -8.07 -18.68
CA MET A 81 0.26 -6.94 -19.60
C MET A 81 0.40 -5.58 -18.92
N GLY A 82 0.29 -5.51 -17.59
CA GLY A 82 0.48 -4.26 -16.87
C GLY A 82 0.42 -4.41 -15.35
N ILE A 83 0.90 -3.39 -14.65
CA ILE A 83 0.84 -3.27 -13.20
C ILE A 83 0.16 -1.94 -12.86
N GLU A 84 -0.94 -1.99 -12.14
CA GLU A 84 -1.64 -0.84 -11.59
C GLU A 84 -1.34 -0.74 -10.10
N ILE A 85 -0.78 0.39 -9.67
CA ILE A 85 -0.52 0.68 -8.27
C ILE A 85 -1.55 1.70 -7.82
N VAL A 86 -2.33 1.39 -6.78
CA VAL A 86 -3.30 2.32 -6.20
C VAL A 86 -2.90 2.67 -4.77
N ALA A 87 -2.54 3.92 -4.55
CA ALA A 87 -2.12 4.44 -3.27
C ALA A 87 -3.27 5.19 -2.60
N LEU A 88 -3.79 4.67 -1.49
CA LEU A 88 -5.01 5.17 -0.85
C LEU A 88 -4.73 5.64 0.59
N GLY A 89 -5.00 6.91 0.87
CA GLY A 89 -5.02 7.45 2.24
C GLY A 89 -3.65 7.58 2.92
N ILE A 90 -2.61 8.04 2.21
CA ILE A 90 -1.27 8.30 2.80
C ILE A 90 -1.27 9.53 3.73
N GLY A 91 -2.19 10.47 3.52
CA GLY A 91 -2.31 11.79 4.12
C GLY A 91 -1.42 12.85 3.47
N PRO A 92 -1.25 14.02 4.12
CA PRO A 92 -0.22 14.97 3.74
C PRO A 92 1.15 14.28 3.83
N PHE A 93 1.99 14.51 2.82
CA PHE A 93 3.29 13.85 2.72
C PHE A 93 4.45 14.83 2.55
N LEU A 94 4.20 16.13 2.70
CA LEU A 94 5.29 17.07 2.88
C LEU A 94 5.99 16.79 4.20
N ARG A 95 7.31 16.82 4.17
CA ARG A 95 8.15 16.45 5.31
C ARG A 95 7.85 17.27 6.56
N ASN A 96 7.50 18.53 6.37
CA ASN A 96 7.21 19.49 7.44
C ASN A 96 5.77 19.38 7.99
N GLU A 97 4.88 18.72 7.24
CA GLU A 97 3.48 18.48 7.61
C GLU A 97 3.33 17.14 8.35
N SER A 98 3.92 16.08 7.81
CA SER A 98 3.82 14.72 8.36
C SER A 98 5.05 13.89 8.01
N ARG A 99 5.84 13.53 9.02
CA ARG A 99 6.99 12.62 8.85
C ARG A 99 6.54 11.22 8.41
N THR A 100 5.44 10.76 8.98
CA THR A 100 4.85 9.46 8.67
C THR A 100 4.36 9.42 7.22
N GLY A 101 3.58 10.43 6.79
CA GLY A 101 3.11 10.53 5.41
C GLY A 101 4.27 10.67 4.42
N PHE A 102 5.30 11.44 4.78
CA PHE A 102 6.53 11.55 3.97
C PHE A 102 7.23 10.19 3.80
N LEU A 103 7.40 9.43 4.88
CA LEU A 103 8.00 8.09 4.83
C LEU A 103 7.15 7.10 4.02
N GLN A 104 5.84 7.19 4.15
CA GLN A 104 4.91 6.34 3.41
C GLN A 104 4.88 6.66 1.93
N MET A 105 4.94 7.94 1.56
CA MET A 105 5.11 8.36 0.17
C MET A 105 6.46 7.92 -0.38
N ALA A 106 7.53 8.01 0.42
CA ALA A 106 8.84 7.49 0.03
C ALA A 106 8.82 5.97 -0.19
N LEU A 107 8.10 5.20 0.63
CA LEU A 107 7.94 3.75 0.42
C LEU A 107 7.10 3.44 -0.83
N LEU A 108 6.06 4.24 -1.13
CA LEU A 108 5.33 4.13 -2.41
C LEU A 108 6.28 4.26 -3.61
N LEU A 109 7.21 5.21 -3.57
CA LEU A 109 8.21 5.38 -4.64
C LEU A 109 9.13 4.16 -4.76
N VAL A 110 9.45 3.48 -3.65
CA VAL A 110 10.20 2.21 -3.70
C VAL A 110 9.38 1.13 -4.40
N VAL A 111 8.10 0.96 -4.03
CA VAL A 111 7.19 -0.01 -4.66
C VAL A 111 7.05 0.26 -6.15
N GLN A 112 6.78 1.52 -6.54
CA GLN A 112 6.69 1.95 -7.93
C GLN A 112 7.97 1.62 -8.71
N SER A 113 9.13 2.01 -8.17
CA SER A 113 10.43 1.77 -8.83
C SER A 113 10.74 0.28 -9.01
N GLU A 114 10.36 -0.57 -8.06
CA GLU A 114 10.52 -2.02 -8.16
C GLU A 114 9.58 -2.62 -9.20
N CYS A 115 8.31 -2.21 -9.24
CA CYS A 115 7.37 -2.62 -10.29
C CYS A 115 7.87 -2.24 -11.68
N GLU A 116 8.33 -1.00 -11.87
CA GLU A 116 8.88 -0.53 -13.14
C GLU A 116 10.14 -1.31 -13.56
N LEU A 117 11.03 -1.60 -12.59
CA LEU A 117 12.22 -2.40 -12.85
C LEU A 117 11.86 -3.81 -13.31
N LEU A 118 10.89 -4.45 -12.66
CA LEU A 118 10.45 -5.80 -12.99
C LEU A 118 9.73 -5.83 -14.35
N ALA A 119 8.84 -4.87 -14.60
CA ALA A 119 8.14 -4.74 -15.86
C ALA A 119 9.13 -4.59 -17.04
N ARG A 120 10.16 -3.74 -16.89
CA ARG A 120 11.23 -3.61 -17.89
C ARG A 120 12.02 -4.90 -18.10
N LYS A 121 12.34 -5.64 -17.03
CA LYS A 121 13.05 -6.92 -17.12
C LYS A 121 12.22 -7.96 -17.87
N LEU A 122 10.94 -8.08 -17.53
CA LEU A 122 10.01 -9.01 -18.18
C LEU A 122 9.83 -8.68 -19.67
N ALA A 123 9.73 -7.39 -20.01
CA ALA A 123 9.67 -6.95 -21.40
C ALA A 123 10.94 -7.36 -22.18
N LYS A 124 12.13 -7.18 -21.58
CA LYS A 124 13.40 -7.58 -22.20
C LYS A 124 13.48 -9.09 -22.43
N THR A 125 13.12 -9.91 -21.45
CA THR A 125 13.14 -11.38 -21.60
C THR A 125 12.21 -11.85 -22.72
N ARG A 126 11.04 -11.22 -22.90
CA ARG A 126 10.11 -11.58 -23.99
C ARG A 126 10.66 -11.27 -25.38
N LEU A 127 11.37 -10.15 -25.52
CA LEU A 127 12.03 -9.76 -26.78
C LEU A 127 13.15 -10.74 -27.16
N GLU A 128 13.93 -11.20 -26.18
CA GLU A 128 15.01 -12.16 -26.41
C GLU A 128 14.50 -13.57 -26.79
N THR A 129 13.28 -13.93 -26.37
CA THR A 129 12.65 -15.22 -26.73
C THR A 129 11.89 -15.21 -28.06
N SER A 130 11.65 -14.06 -28.68
CA SER A 130 10.87 -13.94 -29.92
C SER A 130 11.71 -14.01 -31.21
N ASP A 131 13.03 -14.18 -31.13
CA ASP A 131 13.94 -14.11 -32.28
C ASP A 131 14.04 -15.39 -33.14
N GLU A 132 13.18 -16.42 -32.95
CA GLU A 132 13.21 -17.64 -33.79
C GLU A 132 11.96 -17.91 -34.66
N GLU A 133 10.88 -17.13 -34.61
CA GLU A 133 9.73 -17.39 -35.50
C GLU A 133 9.28 -16.15 -36.29
N HIS A 134 9.51 -16.23 -37.60
CA HIS A 134 8.84 -15.44 -38.62
C HIS A 134 7.31 -15.46 -38.42
N CYS A 135 6.72 -14.38 -37.91
CA CYS A 135 5.35 -14.00 -38.27
C CYS A 135 5.00 -12.56 -37.92
N ARG A 136 4.27 -11.94 -38.86
CA ARG A 136 3.78 -10.57 -38.87
C ARG A 136 2.95 -10.18 -37.64
N GLY A 137 3.24 -8.99 -37.10
CA GLY A 137 2.21 -8.07 -36.64
C GLY A 137 1.52 -8.39 -35.31
N SER A 138 2.28 -8.35 -34.21
CA SER A 138 1.72 -7.99 -32.90
C SER A 138 2.75 -7.12 -32.19
N THR A 139 2.43 -5.85 -32.01
CA THR A 139 3.21 -4.95 -31.17
C THR A 139 3.25 -5.54 -29.76
N SER A 140 4.39 -6.09 -29.38
CA SER A 140 4.67 -6.54 -28.02
C SER A 140 4.54 -5.34 -27.06
N GLN A 141 3.34 -5.12 -26.54
CA GLN A 141 3.11 -4.09 -25.53
C GLN A 141 3.89 -4.51 -24.28
N SER A 142 5.00 -3.81 -24.02
CA SER A 142 5.73 -3.91 -22.76
C SER A 142 4.74 -3.66 -21.62
N ALA A 143 4.83 -4.46 -20.55
CA ALA A 143 4.00 -4.26 -19.38
C ALA A 143 4.18 -2.83 -18.85
N GLY A 144 3.12 -2.03 -18.89
CA GLY A 144 3.13 -0.67 -18.38
C GLY A 144 2.96 -0.65 -16.86
N VAL A 145 3.54 0.34 -16.18
CA VAL A 145 3.25 0.60 -14.75
C VAL A 145 2.47 1.91 -14.65
N LYS A 146 1.28 1.86 -14.05
CA LYS A 146 0.45 3.03 -13.79
C LYS A 146 0.27 3.19 -12.29
N THR A 147 0.60 4.36 -11.75
CA THR A 147 0.42 4.67 -10.33
C THR A 147 -0.68 5.71 -10.17
N ILE A 148 -1.67 5.38 -9.35
CA ILE A 148 -2.81 6.23 -9.01
C ILE A 148 -2.73 6.56 -7.52
N PHE A 149 -2.99 7.81 -7.15
CA PHE A 149 -2.99 8.29 -5.78
C PHE A 149 -4.33 8.93 -5.44
N PHE A 150 -4.96 8.45 -4.39
CA PHE A 150 -6.16 9.04 -3.83
C PHE A 150 -5.94 9.43 -2.37
N ASP A 151 -6.06 10.72 -2.10
CA ASP A 151 -6.14 11.24 -0.74
C ASP A 151 -6.98 12.53 -0.70
N PRO A 152 -8.07 12.59 0.08
CA PRO A 152 -8.90 13.79 0.17
C PRO A 152 -8.26 14.91 0.98
N THR A 153 -7.14 14.67 1.67
CA THR A 153 -6.32 15.71 2.30
C THR A 153 -5.25 16.27 1.35
N ALA A 154 -5.15 15.75 0.11
CA ALA A 154 -4.20 16.22 -0.88
C ALA A 154 -4.52 17.64 -1.39
N ILE A 155 -3.81 18.63 -0.87
CA ILE A 155 -3.77 19.99 -1.40
C ILE A 155 -2.96 20.12 -2.71
N GLU A 156 -3.03 21.28 -3.36
CA GLU A 156 -2.45 21.55 -4.69
C GLU A 156 -0.95 21.23 -4.81
N VAL A 157 -0.17 21.49 -3.76
CA VAL A 157 1.26 21.14 -3.74
C VAL A 157 1.47 19.61 -3.81
N HIS A 158 0.62 18.81 -3.16
CA HIS A 158 0.67 17.35 -3.26
C HIS A 158 0.37 16.89 -4.69
N LYS A 159 -0.64 17.48 -5.34
CA LYS A 159 -0.97 17.17 -6.75
C LYS A 159 0.20 17.44 -7.68
N LYS A 160 0.84 18.61 -7.53
CA LYS A 160 2.05 18.97 -8.30
C LYS A 160 3.22 18.03 -8.03
N CYS A 161 3.44 17.63 -6.78
CA CYS A 161 4.46 16.62 -6.44
C CYS A 161 4.15 15.28 -7.13
N CYS A 162 2.91 14.80 -7.06
CA CYS A 162 2.48 13.54 -7.69
C CYS A 162 2.69 13.57 -9.20
N ALA A 163 2.26 14.63 -9.88
CA ALA A 163 2.45 14.79 -11.32
C ALA A 163 3.93 14.69 -11.74
N ASN A 164 4.83 15.35 -11.01
CA ASN A 164 6.27 15.29 -11.29
C ASN A 164 6.93 13.95 -10.91
N LEU A 165 6.23 13.11 -10.13
CA LEU A 165 6.63 11.75 -9.81
C LEU A 165 6.01 10.72 -10.76
N GLY A 166 5.22 11.15 -11.76
CA GLY A 166 4.51 10.26 -12.67
C GLY A 166 3.32 9.55 -12.02
N ILE A 167 2.76 10.14 -10.96
CA ILE A 167 1.62 9.59 -10.20
C ILE A 167 0.37 10.38 -10.58
N VAL A 168 -0.65 9.66 -11.05
CA VAL A 168 -1.95 10.24 -11.40
C VAL A 168 -2.78 10.43 -10.13
N VAL A 169 -3.27 11.63 -9.89
CA VAL A 169 -4.18 11.88 -8.76
C VAL A 169 -5.59 11.47 -9.17
N GLU A 170 -6.23 10.62 -8.38
CA GLU A 170 -7.60 10.15 -8.61
C GLU A 170 -8.62 11.27 -8.35
N GLU A 171 -9.57 11.40 -9.26
CA GLU A 171 -10.67 12.37 -9.16
C GLU A 171 -12.05 11.73 -9.19
N HIS A 172 -12.16 10.47 -9.61
CA HIS A 172 -13.44 9.82 -9.89
C HIS A 172 -13.75 8.68 -8.90
N ASN A 173 -12.80 7.77 -8.66
CA ASN A 173 -13.00 6.62 -7.77
C ASN A 173 -12.60 6.92 -6.32
N LEU A 174 -13.43 7.70 -5.63
CA LEU A 174 -13.14 8.20 -4.28
C LEU A 174 -13.49 7.20 -3.15
N TYR A 175 -13.99 6.01 -3.51
CA TYR A 175 -14.46 5.01 -2.53
C TYR A 175 -13.45 3.88 -2.29
N GLY A 176 -12.31 3.88 -2.98
CA GLY A 176 -11.31 2.81 -2.86
C GLY A 176 -11.75 1.50 -3.51
N ALA A 177 -12.70 1.54 -4.45
CA ALA A 177 -13.23 0.36 -5.12
C ALA A 177 -12.46 0.10 -6.43
N TYR A 178 -11.25 -0.44 -6.31
CA TYR A 178 -10.38 -0.73 -7.47
C TYR A 178 -10.38 -2.21 -7.83
N THR A 179 -10.30 -2.53 -9.12
CA THR A 179 -10.12 -3.88 -9.65
C THR A 179 -9.06 -3.81 -10.75
N PRO A 180 -8.29 -4.90 -11.00
CA PRO A 180 -7.43 -4.95 -12.16
C PRO A 180 -8.19 -4.63 -13.44
N SER A 181 -7.66 -3.76 -14.30
CA SER A 181 -8.31 -3.34 -15.55
C SER A 181 -8.46 -4.44 -16.60
N GLY A 182 -7.80 -5.59 -16.42
CA GLY A 182 -7.94 -6.74 -17.31
C GLY A 182 -7.40 -8.05 -16.72
N PRO A 183 -7.63 -9.20 -17.41
CA PRO A 183 -7.22 -10.54 -16.98
C PRO A 183 -5.71 -10.67 -16.72
N HIS A 184 -4.94 -9.83 -17.39
CA HIS A 184 -3.48 -9.86 -17.41
C HIS A 184 -2.83 -8.66 -16.71
N VAL A 185 -3.63 -7.88 -15.97
CA VAL A 185 -3.16 -6.74 -15.20
C VAL A 185 -3.11 -7.15 -13.72
N LEU A 186 -2.05 -6.75 -13.04
CA LEU A 186 -1.93 -6.89 -11.59
C LEU A 186 -2.30 -5.58 -10.90
N LEU A 187 -2.98 -5.68 -9.77
CA LEU A 187 -3.28 -4.56 -8.87
C LEU A 187 -2.40 -4.65 -7.62
N ILE A 188 -1.61 -3.61 -7.37
CA ILE A 188 -0.86 -3.41 -6.12
C ILE A 188 -1.54 -2.29 -5.34
N ALA A 189 -2.29 -2.64 -4.32
CA ALA A 189 -2.98 -1.67 -3.48
C ALA A 189 -2.08 -1.29 -2.29
N TYR A 190 -1.65 -0.05 -2.23
CA TYR A 190 -0.83 0.52 -1.16
C TYR A 190 -1.67 1.41 -0.26
N LEU A 191 -1.96 0.97 0.96
CA LEU A 191 -2.82 1.67 1.89
C LEU A 191 -2.20 1.62 3.30
N PRO A 192 -1.14 2.39 3.57
CA PRO A 192 -0.34 2.24 4.78
C PRO A 192 -1.04 2.72 6.06
N HIS A 193 -2.06 3.59 5.94
CA HIS A 193 -2.87 4.12 7.04
C HIS A 193 -4.33 4.25 6.64
N ILE A 194 -5.07 3.16 6.73
CA ILE A 194 -6.40 3.09 6.13
C ILE A 194 -7.49 3.46 7.15
N PRO A 195 -8.48 4.28 6.74
CA PRO A 195 -9.85 4.08 7.18
C PRO A 195 -10.31 2.69 6.70
N TRP A 196 -10.62 1.75 7.60
CA TRP A 196 -11.01 0.35 7.30
C TRP A 196 -12.00 0.19 6.13
N ILE A 197 -12.83 1.21 5.91
CA ILE A 197 -13.77 1.31 4.80
C ILE A 197 -13.12 1.22 3.40
N LEU A 198 -11.94 1.79 3.16
CA LEU A 198 -11.26 1.73 1.86
C LEU A 198 -10.72 0.32 1.60
N LEU A 199 -10.15 -0.31 2.63
CA LEU A 199 -9.72 -1.71 2.56
C LEU A 199 -10.92 -2.64 2.32
N ARG A 200 -12.01 -2.43 3.05
CA ARG A 200 -13.28 -3.14 2.84
C ARG A 200 -13.76 -2.98 1.42
N ASN A 201 -13.82 -1.76 0.89
CA ASN A 201 -14.31 -1.50 -0.47
C ASN A 201 -13.41 -2.12 -1.53
N LEU A 202 -12.09 -2.11 -1.34
CA LEU A 202 -11.13 -2.81 -2.19
C LEU A 202 -11.37 -4.33 -2.19
N PHE A 203 -11.58 -4.95 -1.02
CA PHE A 203 -11.92 -6.37 -0.99
C PHE A 203 -13.28 -6.63 -1.64
N VAL A 204 -14.32 -5.86 -1.30
CA VAL A 204 -15.66 -6.00 -1.93
C VAL A 204 -15.56 -5.93 -3.45
N SER A 205 -14.79 -4.99 -4.03
CA SER A 205 -14.67 -4.87 -5.48
C SER A 205 -13.95 -6.06 -6.12
N ASN A 206 -13.00 -6.70 -5.42
CA ASN A 206 -12.24 -7.84 -5.92
C ASN A 206 -12.81 -9.22 -5.53
N LEU A 207 -13.82 -9.26 -4.66
CA LEU A 207 -14.57 -10.47 -4.29
C LEU A 207 -15.84 -10.66 -5.13
N LYS A 208 -16.31 -9.59 -5.78
CA LYS A 208 -17.41 -9.68 -6.73
C LYS A 208 -16.96 -10.53 -7.91
N HIS A 209 -17.74 -11.55 -8.20
CA HIS A 209 -17.61 -12.32 -9.42
C HIS A 209 -17.75 -11.36 -10.61
N SER A 210 -16.80 -11.40 -11.54
CA SER A 210 -16.93 -10.70 -12.83
C SER A 210 -17.94 -11.45 -13.69
N GLY A 211 -19.20 -11.41 -13.30
CA GLY A 211 -20.30 -11.87 -14.13
C GLY A 211 -20.50 -10.87 -15.25
N VAL A 212 -19.86 -11.08 -16.40
CA VAL A 212 -20.43 -10.59 -17.65
C VAL A 212 -21.61 -11.51 -17.94
N ALA A 213 -22.77 -11.16 -17.38
CA ALA A 213 -24.05 -11.64 -17.87
C ALA A 213 -24.27 -10.98 -19.24
N THR A 214 -23.61 -11.49 -20.28
CA THR A 214 -24.14 -11.36 -21.63
C THR A 214 -25.42 -12.17 -21.68
N TRP A 215 -26.52 -11.47 -21.89
CA TRP A 215 -27.85 -12.03 -22.00
C TRP A 215 -27.88 -13.14 -23.06
N GLY A 216 -28.32 -14.34 -22.66
CA GLY A 216 -28.81 -15.38 -23.57
C GLY A 216 -27.82 -16.46 -23.99
N GLY A 217 -27.52 -17.41 -23.10
CA GLY A 217 -26.88 -18.68 -23.49
C GLY A 217 -26.84 -19.69 -22.33
N PRO A 218 -27.04 -21.00 -22.57
CA PRO A 218 -27.11 -21.98 -21.50
C PRO A 218 -25.71 -22.27 -20.93
N ALA A 219 -25.58 -22.05 -19.62
CA ALA A 219 -24.65 -22.69 -18.69
C ALA A 219 -23.30 -23.16 -19.26
N CYS A 220 -22.32 -22.25 -19.34
CA CYS A 220 -20.91 -22.62 -19.44
C CYS A 220 -20.33 -22.70 -18.02
N SER A 221 -20.06 -23.91 -17.54
CA SER A 221 -19.49 -24.24 -16.23
C SER A 221 -18.00 -23.85 -16.04
N HIS A 222 -17.49 -22.87 -16.78
CA HIS A 222 -16.09 -22.39 -16.72
C HIS A 222 -15.91 -21.05 -16.00
N GLU A 223 -17.00 -20.41 -15.54
CA GLU A 223 -16.98 -18.98 -15.21
C GLU A 223 -16.30 -18.62 -13.86
N LEU A 224 -16.04 -19.59 -12.97
CA LEU A 224 -15.37 -19.37 -11.68
C LEU A 224 -13.83 -19.31 -11.76
N GLU A 225 -13.26 -19.41 -12.96
CA GLU A 225 -11.83 -19.64 -13.11
C GLU A 225 -10.94 -18.42 -12.84
N ASP A 226 -11.45 -17.19 -12.66
CA ASP A 226 -10.58 -16.02 -12.40
C ASP A 226 -11.15 -15.00 -11.39
N LEU A 227 -10.95 -15.25 -10.10
CA LEU A 227 -11.20 -14.26 -9.04
C LEU A 227 -10.23 -13.08 -9.17
N PRO A 228 -10.71 -11.82 -9.31
CA PRO A 228 -9.83 -10.64 -9.39
C PRO A 228 -8.86 -10.51 -8.20
N LEU A 229 -9.26 -11.01 -7.03
CA LEU A 229 -8.43 -11.04 -5.84
C LEU A 229 -7.11 -11.81 -6.03
N ARG A 230 -7.05 -12.82 -6.91
CA ARG A 230 -5.79 -13.52 -7.27
C ARG A 230 -4.71 -12.56 -7.78
N ARG A 231 -5.16 -11.51 -8.47
CA ARG A 231 -4.33 -10.52 -9.15
C ARG A 231 -4.16 -9.25 -8.32
N THR A 232 -4.50 -9.30 -7.02
CA THR A 232 -4.38 -8.17 -6.10
C THR A 232 -3.41 -8.46 -4.96
N LEU A 233 -2.37 -7.64 -4.83
CA LEU A 233 -1.48 -7.59 -3.67
C LEU A 233 -1.81 -6.34 -2.85
N VAL A 234 -2.01 -6.49 -1.55
CA VAL A 234 -2.29 -5.39 -0.65
C VAL A 234 -1.09 -5.15 0.26
N ILE A 235 -0.61 -3.92 0.34
CA ILE A 235 0.39 -3.46 1.31
C ILE A 235 -0.32 -2.43 2.18
N GLY A 236 -0.80 -2.83 3.36
CA GLY A 236 -1.62 -1.96 4.19
C GLY A 236 -1.88 -2.50 5.59
N ASN A 237 -2.90 -1.97 6.27
CA ASN A 237 -3.22 -2.35 7.65
C ASN A 237 -3.26 -3.89 7.82
N ASP A 238 -2.52 -4.41 8.79
CA ASP A 238 -2.54 -5.82 9.16
C ASP A 238 -3.91 -6.22 9.71
N LEU A 239 -4.61 -7.10 9.00
CA LEU A 239 -5.93 -7.62 9.41
C LEU A 239 -5.84 -8.59 10.60
N ASN A 240 -4.68 -9.20 10.88
CA ASN A 240 -4.54 -10.15 11.97
C ASN A 240 -4.41 -9.50 13.34
N GLU A 241 -3.74 -8.35 13.43
CA GLU A 241 -3.37 -7.76 14.72
C GLU A 241 -4.39 -6.78 15.28
N ARG A 242 -5.35 -6.35 14.45
CA ARG A 242 -6.38 -5.39 14.85
C ARG A 242 -7.74 -5.96 14.50
N LEU A 243 -8.53 -6.29 15.53
CA LEU A 243 -9.95 -6.59 15.38
C LEU A 243 -10.59 -5.46 14.58
N CYS A 244 -10.98 -5.76 13.34
CA CYS A 244 -11.67 -4.83 12.48
C CYS A 244 -13.07 -4.63 13.07
N MET A 245 -13.23 -3.63 13.95
CA MET A 245 -14.44 -3.45 14.76
C MET A 245 -15.73 -3.17 13.96
N SER A 246 -15.72 -3.19 12.62
CA SER A 246 -16.84 -2.71 11.81
C SER A 246 -17.20 -3.53 10.59
N SER A 247 -16.52 -4.64 10.28
CA SER A 247 -16.79 -5.36 9.03
C SER A 247 -16.56 -6.87 9.16
N GLY A 248 -17.65 -7.62 9.40
CA GLY A 248 -17.64 -9.08 9.36
C GLY A 248 -17.14 -9.66 8.02
N LEU A 249 -17.13 -8.88 6.93
CA LEU A 249 -16.45 -9.26 5.69
C LEU A 249 -14.93 -9.37 5.86
N LEU A 250 -14.30 -8.38 6.51
CA LEU A 250 -12.84 -8.34 6.62
C LEU A 250 -12.35 -9.46 7.55
N GLU A 251 -13.08 -9.73 8.62
CA GLU A 251 -12.83 -10.88 9.51
C GLU A 251 -12.96 -12.22 8.77
N LYS A 252 -14.01 -12.38 7.95
CA LYS A 252 -14.19 -13.57 7.11
C LYS A 252 -13.10 -13.73 6.06
N MET A 253 -12.43 -12.66 5.64
CA MET A 253 -11.35 -12.74 4.66
C MET A 253 -10.04 -13.26 5.23
N ILE A 254 -9.78 -13.06 6.53
CA ILE A 254 -8.50 -13.41 7.19
C ILE A 254 -8.04 -14.85 6.89
N PRO A 255 -8.88 -15.90 7.01
CA PRO A 255 -8.45 -17.28 6.79
C PRO A 255 -7.98 -17.58 5.35
N PHE A 256 -8.36 -16.74 4.40
CA PHE A 256 -8.04 -16.92 2.97
C PHE A 256 -6.83 -16.10 2.54
N LEU A 257 -6.27 -15.27 3.42
CA LEU A 257 -5.15 -14.40 3.10
C LEU A 257 -3.85 -14.98 3.63
N LYS A 258 -2.79 -14.85 2.83
CA LYS A 258 -1.41 -14.99 3.28
C LYS A 258 -0.91 -13.63 3.76
N PHE A 259 -0.21 -13.62 4.89
CA PHE A 259 0.34 -12.43 5.53
C PHE A 259 1.87 -12.50 5.60
N ASP A 260 2.53 -11.47 5.10
CA ASP A 260 3.95 -11.22 5.30
C ASP A 260 4.09 -9.91 6.10
N LYS A 261 4.27 -10.03 7.42
CA LYS A 261 4.35 -8.88 8.36
C LYS A 261 5.67 -8.12 8.19
N LEU A 262 5.63 -6.80 8.32
CA LEU A 262 6.84 -5.95 8.30
C LEU A 262 7.57 -5.99 9.65
N HIS A 263 8.81 -6.49 9.65
CA HIS A 263 9.67 -6.59 10.84
C HIS A 263 10.55 -5.34 10.98
N VAL A 264 9.90 -4.18 11.18
CA VAL A 264 10.54 -2.85 11.13
C VAL A 264 11.70 -2.68 12.12
N CYS A 265 11.71 -3.43 13.23
CA CYS A 265 12.77 -3.39 14.25
C CYS A 265 13.36 -4.76 14.60
N GLY A 266 13.26 -5.76 13.72
CA GLY A 266 13.85 -7.08 13.98
C GLY A 266 13.15 -7.82 15.13
N GLY A 267 12.00 -8.45 14.84
CA GLY A 267 11.51 -9.52 15.69
C GLY A 267 12.38 -10.76 15.44
N ASN A 268 12.94 -11.35 16.51
CA ASN A 268 13.68 -12.60 16.46
C ASN A 268 12.89 -13.66 15.67
N ARG A 269 13.36 -14.03 14.46
CA ARG A 269 12.79 -15.12 13.64
C ARG A 269 13.03 -16.53 14.25
N HIS A 270 13.37 -16.65 15.53
CA HIS A 270 13.84 -17.89 16.16
C HIS A 270 12.98 -18.48 17.30
N ALA A 271 11.79 -17.94 17.63
CA ALA A 271 11.03 -18.44 18.79
C ALA A 271 9.57 -18.88 18.50
N SER A 272 9.29 -19.56 17.38
CA SER A 272 7.99 -20.24 17.21
C SER A 272 8.04 -21.55 16.40
N ARG A 273 9.13 -22.30 16.53
CA ARG A 273 9.13 -23.73 16.20
C ARG A 273 9.69 -24.51 17.40
N ARG A 274 8.77 -25.19 18.12
CA ARG A 274 8.97 -26.07 19.30
C ARG A 274 9.26 -25.24 20.58
N SER A 275 8.53 -25.30 21.69
CA SER A 275 8.04 -26.42 22.51
C SER A 275 7.05 -25.83 23.53
N SER A 276 5.89 -26.41 23.82
CA SER A 276 5.65 -27.25 25.01
C SER A 276 6.46 -26.83 26.26
N GLY A 277 5.79 -26.25 27.27
CA GLY A 277 6.14 -26.44 28.69
C GLY A 277 6.41 -25.17 29.54
N SER A 278 5.55 -25.01 30.56
CA SER A 278 5.89 -24.63 31.96
C SER A 278 6.28 -23.18 32.34
N ASN A 279 5.36 -22.57 33.10
CA ASN A 279 5.44 -21.71 34.30
C ASN A 279 6.66 -20.82 34.65
N ASN A 280 6.32 -19.59 35.06
CA ASN A 280 6.94 -18.65 36.02
C ASN A 280 8.43 -18.33 35.91
N ASP A 281 8.77 -17.05 35.66
CA ASP A 281 9.27 -16.17 36.74
C ASP A 281 9.54 -14.74 36.26
N THR A 282 9.36 -13.82 37.20
CA THR A 282 9.60 -12.38 37.16
C THR A 282 11.11 -12.10 37.24
N PHE A 283 11.69 -11.20 36.45
CA PHE A 283 12.73 -10.25 36.91
C PHE A 283 13.04 -9.14 35.89
N GLU A 284 13.38 -7.98 36.44
CA GLU A 284 13.68 -6.68 35.84
C GLU A 284 15.07 -6.59 35.18
N GLY A 285 15.23 -5.61 34.28
CA GLY A 285 16.42 -4.73 34.30
C GLY A 285 17.59 -5.04 33.36
N ASP A 286 18.03 -3.97 32.70
CA ASP A 286 19.35 -3.69 32.10
C ASP A 286 19.71 -4.23 30.70
N ASP A 287 19.53 -3.33 29.73
CA ASP A 287 20.60 -2.75 28.90
C ASP A 287 21.77 -3.66 28.51
N ILE A 288 21.60 -4.36 27.39
CA ILE A 288 22.69 -4.56 26.41
C ILE A 288 22.09 -4.41 25.01
N GLU A 289 21.81 -3.17 24.61
CA GLU A 289 21.42 -2.81 23.23
C GLU A 289 22.66 -2.34 22.43
N GLU A 290 23.76 -3.11 22.45
CA GLU A 290 24.92 -2.91 21.59
C GLU A 290 25.40 -4.23 20.99
N GLY A 291 24.79 -4.60 19.87
CA GLY A 291 25.29 -5.69 19.06
C GLY A 291 24.30 -6.05 17.97
N LEU A 292 24.75 -6.02 16.71
CA LEU A 292 24.06 -6.52 15.51
C LEU A 292 23.33 -5.52 14.60
N MET A 293 23.59 -4.20 14.69
CA MET A 293 23.31 -3.29 13.56
C MET A 293 24.55 -2.46 13.22
N GLY A 294 25.51 -3.13 12.57
CA GLY A 294 26.62 -2.45 11.90
C GLY A 294 26.11 -1.48 10.82
N GLY A 295 26.35 -0.19 11.04
CA GLY A 295 26.85 0.72 10.00
C GLY A 295 25.92 1.19 8.87
N SER A 296 24.63 0.86 8.80
CA SER A 296 23.72 1.50 7.82
C SER A 296 23.07 2.75 8.43
N SER A 297 23.79 3.86 8.30
CA SER A 297 23.40 5.21 8.69
C SER A 297 21.94 5.55 8.33
N LEU A 298 21.05 5.57 9.33
CA LEU A 298 19.79 6.34 9.25
C LEU A 298 20.05 7.85 9.07
N GLY A 299 21.31 8.31 9.19
CA GLY A 299 21.71 9.70 8.97
C GLY A 299 21.36 10.23 7.58
N ASP A 300 21.20 9.36 6.57
CA ASP A 300 20.79 9.74 5.21
C ASP A 300 19.33 10.20 5.11
N LEU A 301 18.48 9.89 6.10
CA LEU A 301 17.09 10.35 6.17
C LEU A 301 16.93 11.75 6.78
N GLY A 302 18.03 12.45 7.04
CA GLY A 302 18.07 13.89 7.34
C GLY A 302 17.41 14.31 8.65
N GLY A 303 17.44 13.47 9.70
CA GLY A 303 16.78 13.74 10.98
C GLY A 303 15.47 12.98 11.22
N ILE A 304 15.23 11.91 10.45
CA ILE A 304 14.20 10.89 10.73
C ILE A 304 14.83 9.82 11.62
N SER A 305 14.20 9.54 12.75
CA SER A 305 14.64 8.56 13.74
C SER A 305 14.12 7.14 13.42
N LYS A 306 14.71 6.12 14.06
CA LYS A 306 14.16 4.75 14.05
C LYS A 306 12.71 4.71 14.55
N TYR A 307 12.38 5.55 15.53
CA TYR A 307 11.02 5.68 16.06
C TYR A 307 10.05 6.18 14.99
N ASP A 308 10.42 7.20 14.21
CA ASP A 308 9.59 7.70 13.11
C ASP A 308 9.31 6.59 12.08
N VAL A 309 10.31 5.78 11.75
CA VAL A 309 10.16 4.63 10.84
C VAL A 309 9.25 3.57 11.44
N ARG A 310 9.46 3.19 12.70
CA ARG A 310 8.60 2.23 13.41
C ARG A 310 7.15 2.72 13.46
N HIS A 311 6.93 3.97 13.84
CA HIS A 311 5.60 4.56 13.89
C HIS A 311 4.92 4.57 12.50
N ALA A 312 5.68 4.84 11.44
CA ALA A 312 5.10 4.91 10.10
C ALA A 312 4.61 3.56 9.57
N PHE A 313 5.21 2.45 10.02
CA PHE A 313 5.00 1.14 9.41
C PHE A 313 4.60 0.02 10.40
N SER A 314 4.35 0.33 11.67
CA SER A 314 4.09 -0.67 12.74
C SER A 314 2.88 -1.57 12.50
N ASP A 315 1.88 -1.08 11.77
CA ASP A 315 0.60 -1.77 11.59
C ASP A 315 0.41 -2.26 10.15
N ILE A 316 1.49 -2.42 9.39
CA ILE A 316 1.43 -2.75 7.97
C ILE A 316 1.84 -4.21 7.76
N ALA A 317 1.08 -4.90 6.93
CA ALA A 317 1.40 -6.20 6.38
C ALA A 317 1.28 -6.19 4.85
N VAL A 318 1.99 -7.11 4.21
CA VAL A 318 1.73 -7.49 2.82
C VAL A 318 0.75 -8.67 2.83
N MET A 319 -0.38 -8.50 2.17
CA MET A 319 -1.50 -9.45 2.14
C MET A 319 -1.82 -9.82 0.70
N GLN A 320 -2.08 -11.10 0.45
CA GLN A 320 -2.50 -11.63 -0.84
C GLN A 320 -3.37 -12.87 -0.65
N LEU A 321 -4.15 -13.25 -1.66
CA LEU A 321 -4.92 -14.49 -1.63
C LEU A 321 -3.98 -15.70 -1.45
N ASN A 322 -4.27 -16.54 -0.47
CA ASN A 322 -3.61 -17.83 -0.35
C ASN A 322 -4.17 -18.79 -1.41
N LYS A 323 -3.33 -19.16 -2.40
CA LYS A 323 -3.70 -20.10 -3.47
C LYS A 323 -4.21 -21.44 -2.93
N GLU A 324 -3.75 -21.88 -1.76
CA GLU A 324 -4.20 -23.13 -1.14
C GLU A 324 -5.62 -23.05 -0.58
N CYS A 325 -6.04 -21.85 -0.13
CA CYS A 325 -7.36 -21.63 0.46
C CYS A 325 -8.42 -21.17 -0.55
N GLU A 326 -8.05 -21.02 -1.82
CA GLU A 326 -8.91 -20.49 -2.86
C GLU A 326 -10.19 -21.33 -3.12
N PRO A 327 -10.13 -22.66 -3.24
CA PRO A 327 -11.34 -23.47 -3.42
C PRO A 327 -12.34 -23.30 -2.26
N LEU A 328 -11.81 -23.09 -1.05
CA LEU A 328 -12.60 -22.82 0.15
C LEU A 328 -13.22 -21.42 0.09
N LEU A 329 -12.46 -20.39 -0.27
CA LEU A 329 -12.97 -19.03 -0.47
C LEU A 329 -14.11 -19.03 -1.49
N THR A 330 -13.92 -19.72 -2.61
CA THR A 330 -14.91 -19.82 -3.68
C THR A 330 -16.22 -20.44 -3.19
N SER A 331 -16.14 -21.46 -2.35
CA SER A 331 -17.30 -22.10 -1.73
C SER A 331 -17.98 -21.18 -0.72
N GLU A 332 -17.19 -20.46 0.08
CA GLU A 332 -17.70 -19.51 1.08
C GLU A 332 -18.30 -18.25 0.45
N LEU A 333 -17.79 -17.77 -0.69
CA LEU A 333 -18.36 -16.63 -1.41
C LEU A 333 -19.80 -16.86 -1.86
N ARG A 334 -20.19 -18.12 -2.14
CA ARG A 334 -21.59 -18.48 -2.44
C ARG A 334 -22.50 -18.36 -1.23
N ARG A 335 -21.96 -18.47 -0.03
CA ARG A 335 -22.67 -18.39 1.25
C ARG A 335 -22.59 -17.00 1.87
N MET A 336 -21.59 -16.22 1.48
CA MET A 336 -21.32 -14.91 2.03
C MET A 336 -22.19 -13.85 1.36
N GLN A 337 -22.98 -13.14 2.15
CA GLN A 337 -23.62 -11.92 1.69
C GLN A 337 -22.55 -10.83 1.53
N ILE A 338 -22.06 -10.62 0.31
CA ILE A 338 -21.08 -9.56 0.01
C ILE A 338 -21.78 -8.21 0.17
N PRO A 339 -21.34 -7.36 1.10
CA PRO A 339 -22.02 -6.10 1.34
C PRO A 339 -21.71 -5.09 0.21
N PRO A 340 -22.56 -4.08 -0.02
CA PRO A 340 -22.32 -3.09 -1.06
C PRO A 340 -21.07 -2.25 -0.75
N ILE A 341 -20.51 -1.65 -1.81
CA ILE A 341 -19.45 -0.64 -1.69
C ILE A 341 -20.01 0.49 -0.82
N ALA A 342 -19.31 0.77 0.28
CA ALA A 342 -19.71 1.81 1.20
C ALA A 342 -19.34 3.17 0.61
N ARG A 343 -20.34 4.01 0.37
CA ARG A 343 -20.17 5.39 -0.10
C ARG A 343 -20.05 6.39 1.05
N GLU A 344 -20.46 5.97 2.25
CA GLU A 344 -20.42 6.69 3.52
C GLU A 344 -20.02 5.71 4.63
N GLY A 345 -19.48 6.17 5.76
CA GLY A 345 -19.02 5.30 6.85
C GLY A 345 -19.34 5.86 8.23
N THR A 346 -19.78 4.99 9.13
CA THR A 346 -20.33 5.25 10.48
C THR A 346 -19.33 5.79 11.52
N ASP A 347 -18.07 6.02 11.18
CA ASP A 347 -17.11 6.78 12.03
C ASP A 347 -17.33 8.31 11.89
N VAL A 348 -18.60 8.74 11.89
CA VAL A 348 -19.07 10.11 11.58
C VAL A 348 -19.93 10.68 12.72
N VAL A 349 -19.93 10.07 13.90
CA VAL A 349 -20.40 10.74 15.13
C VAL A 349 -19.23 10.99 16.05
#